data_AF-A0A7R9DQ68-F1
#
_entry.id   AF-A0A7R9DQ68-F1
#
_cell.length_a   1.000
_cell.length_b   1.000
_cell.length_c   1.000
_cell.angle_alpha   90.00
_cell.angle_beta   90.00
_cell.angle_gamma   90.00
#
_symmetry.space_group_name_H-M   'P 1'
#
loop_
_entity.id
_entity.type
_entity.pdbx_description
1 polymer ?
#
loop_
_entity_poly.entity_id
_entity_poly.type
_entity_poly.pdbx_seq_one_letter_code
_entity_poly.pdbx_strand_id
1 'polypeptide(L)'
;MSNLKTNPFSALFTSVTEAENFTKTNPASEIIAQKSNTKKIHSNGGSSCEEDHSKELNNILEEIFHCTVNKSSTTDNVVILEEVSLMLPNCSLNSETMEQVLFERLLLGDPFIALLNKTVKSYKSYEHSIQKDVLLYLFECYTILSNKKYGSKQCCISHELSKIEELIFRNAGTALTQPDLYEGQDFQTQILRLFENEEGNDKLLKTFFHGVADQIVGDSENEELGLETLASVFCLSLDILHKDIAQKNLFTFNTRIFSLLQVFAGIPHLALILLKHSTPKNTSLGMSYSKTLFGSILCLSCLPKTIDGPYEYYDKPLSQSTTIIDSSVSMRLQAITEGVYNVFYILLKCSPKARHLILCWIGNCLHANVSRGKLASAHAVTGGPFMCVTDGFMLNLTSVLLKLCKPLFTDIEKLIRIDPTYCAASVSGDEESQQKGVHAKGLDSETCLIPAEGSRPCAANYSFVTECLFLVHHSLNLGFNVCFQKLMQLNQSIGEIQNSRSQNSNMLQTLEEQMKRLMTEYLSLRGALLETSAMEGMSHLHGATATWLVQVVVDEDSAEDREHYFPGSLRPVHFPLSEHASPTLA
;
A
#
# COMPACT_ATOMS: atom_id res chain seq x y z
N MET A 1 -61.99 10.67 6.74
CA MET A 1 -61.71 10.96 8.16
C MET A 1 -61.47 9.65 8.88
N SER A 2 -60.21 9.25 8.99
CA SER A 2 -59.76 8.04 9.69
C SER A 2 -59.84 8.26 11.22
N ASN A 3 -60.25 7.23 11.95
CA ASN A 3 -60.48 7.29 13.39
C ASN A 3 -59.15 7.56 14.14
N LEU A 4 -58.98 8.78 14.68
CA LEU A 4 -57.73 9.22 15.31
C LEU A 4 -57.32 8.39 16.54
N LYS A 5 -58.26 7.64 17.15
CA LYS A 5 -57.99 6.73 18.27
C LYS A 5 -57.17 5.49 17.91
N THR A 6 -57.05 5.16 16.63
CA THR A 6 -56.27 4.00 16.14
C THR A 6 -54.99 4.41 15.42
N ASN A 7 -54.66 5.71 15.39
CA ASN A 7 -53.43 6.19 14.77
C ASN A 7 -52.23 6.02 15.72
N PRO A 8 -51.19 5.23 15.38
CA PRO A 8 -50.03 5.01 16.24
C PRO A 8 -49.24 6.28 16.57
N PHE A 9 -49.39 7.35 15.78
CA PHE A 9 -48.74 8.65 16.02
C PHE A 9 -49.52 9.56 16.98
N SER A 10 -50.73 9.17 17.42
CA SER A 10 -51.51 9.94 18.40
C SER A 10 -50.89 9.97 19.81
N ALA A 11 -49.99 9.03 20.12
CA ALA A 11 -49.24 8.97 21.37
C ALA A 11 -48.15 10.06 21.53
N LEU A 12 -47.85 10.81 20.45
CA LEU A 12 -46.90 11.93 20.48
C LEU A 12 -47.52 13.22 21.03
N PHE A 13 -48.83 13.23 21.27
CA PHE A 13 -49.57 14.38 21.82
C PHE A 13 -50.07 14.05 23.23
N THR A 14 -50.14 15.05 24.10
CA THR A 14 -50.54 14.83 25.50
C THR A 14 -52.03 14.55 25.66
N SER A 15 -52.84 14.86 24.64
CA SER A 15 -54.26 14.51 24.56
C SER A 15 -54.75 14.39 23.11
N VAL A 16 -55.84 13.64 22.90
CA VAL A 16 -56.49 13.49 21.56
C VAL A 16 -56.98 14.84 21.02
N THR A 17 -57.41 15.74 21.91
CA THR A 17 -57.80 17.12 21.58
C THR A 17 -56.64 17.97 21.03
N GLU A 18 -55.42 17.71 21.47
CA GLU A 18 -54.22 18.41 20.99
C GLU A 18 -53.83 17.94 19.58
N ALA A 19 -53.94 16.64 19.31
CA ALA A 19 -53.76 16.06 17.97
C ALA A 19 -54.79 16.58 16.96
N GLU A 20 -56.05 16.76 17.39
CA GLU A 20 -57.11 17.35 16.55
C GLU A 20 -56.83 18.82 16.21
N ASN A 21 -56.33 19.60 17.17
CA ASN A 21 -55.99 21.00 16.93
C ASN A 21 -54.80 21.14 15.98
N PHE A 22 -53.78 20.27 16.09
CA PHE A 22 -52.64 20.25 15.19
C PHE A 22 -53.06 19.99 13.73
N THR A 23 -53.99 19.05 13.53
CA THR A 23 -54.55 18.72 12.20
C THR A 23 -55.40 19.86 11.64
N LYS A 24 -56.07 20.63 12.50
CA LYS A 24 -56.87 21.80 12.11
C LYS A 24 -56.02 23.04 11.77
N THR A 25 -54.85 23.21 12.40
CA THR A 25 -53.95 24.35 12.15
C THR A 25 -53.04 24.18 10.94
N ASN A 26 -52.88 22.96 10.42
CA ASN A 26 -52.08 22.68 9.23
C ASN A 26 -52.84 21.77 8.25
N PRO A 27 -53.75 22.31 7.43
CA PRO A 27 -54.30 21.55 6.31
C PRO A 27 -53.23 21.44 5.22
N ALA A 28 -52.48 20.33 5.20
CA ALA A 28 -51.61 20.00 4.08
C ALA A 28 -52.46 19.46 2.92
N SER A 29 -53.13 20.35 2.19
CA SER A 29 -53.68 20.15 0.84
C SER A 29 -54.24 21.48 0.32
N GLU A 30 -53.39 22.34 -0.28
CA GLU A 30 -53.75 23.36 -1.29
C GLU A 30 -52.55 24.31 -1.56
N ILE A 31 -51.56 23.84 -2.32
CA ILE A 31 -50.88 24.70 -3.30
C ILE A 31 -50.95 23.93 -4.61
N ILE A 32 -52.04 24.11 -5.33
CA ILE A 32 -52.19 24.16 -6.80
C ILE A 32 -53.70 24.27 -7.03
N ALA A 33 -54.17 25.46 -7.41
CA ALA A 33 -55.09 25.69 -8.52
C ALA A 33 -55.67 27.11 -8.46
N GLN A 34 -55.68 27.79 -9.61
CA GLN A 34 -56.77 28.59 -10.21
C GLN A 34 -56.13 29.47 -11.31
N LYS A 35 -56.62 29.65 -12.54
CA LYS A 35 -57.81 29.30 -13.36
C LYS A 35 -57.45 29.85 -14.78
N SER A 36 -57.95 29.47 -15.96
CA SER A 36 -59.24 28.88 -16.37
C SER A 36 -59.25 28.55 -17.89
N ASN A 37 -59.82 27.38 -18.22
CA ASN A 37 -60.75 27.05 -19.32
C ASN A 37 -60.45 27.36 -20.80
N THR A 38 -60.32 26.30 -21.62
CA THR A 38 -61.42 25.83 -22.49
C THR A 38 -61.24 24.39 -23.05
N LYS A 39 -62.19 23.51 -22.72
CA LYS A 39 -62.82 22.44 -23.54
C LYS A 39 -62.03 21.71 -24.65
N LYS A 40 -61.70 20.42 -24.43
CA LYS A 40 -62.37 19.20 -24.98
C LYS A 40 -61.42 17.98 -24.96
N ILE A 41 -61.83 16.94 -24.23
CA ILE A 41 -61.81 15.50 -24.58
C ILE A 41 -60.60 15.00 -25.40
N HIS A 42 -59.66 14.31 -24.75
CA HIS A 42 -59.40 12.88 -25.02
C HIS A 42 -58.54 12.26 -23.90
N SER A 43 -58.97 11.09 -23.46
CA SER A 43 -58.26 10.15 -22.62
C SER A 43 -57.03 9.57 -23.33
N ASN A 44 -55.82 9.78 -22.78
CA ASN A 44 -54.67 8.85 -22.77
C ASN A 44 -53.45 9.59 -22.21
N GLY A 45 -52.80 9.04 -21.18
CA GLY A 45 -51.59 9.65 -20.63
C GLY A 45 -51.18 9.03 -19.29
N GLY A 46 -50.80 7.76 -19.32
CA GLY A 46 -50.18 7.07 -18.19
C GLY A 46 -48.87 6.34 -18.52
N SER A 47 -48.49 6.18 -19.80
CA SER A 47 -47.32 5.36 -20.20
C SER A 47 -46.05 6.12 -20.60
N SER A 48 -46.07 7.46 -20.73
CA SER A 48 -44.92 8.18 -21.33
C SER A 48 -43.68 8.23 -20.43
N CYS A 49 -43.84 8.30 -19.10
CA CYS A 49 -42.71 8.44 -18.18
C CYS A 49 -41.92 7.13 -17.98
N GLU A 50 -42.58 5.96 -17.99
CA GLU A 50 -41.91 4.66 -17.85
C GLU A 50 -41.19 4.26 -19.15
N GLU A 51 -41.79 4.54 -20.32
CA GLU A 51 -41.16 4.29 -21.61
C GLU A 51 -39.89 5.13 -21.81
N ASP A 52 -39.90 6.41 -21.41
CA ASP A 52 -38.72 7.28 -21.52
C ASP A 52 -37.59 6.85 -20.57
N HIS A 53 -37.92 6.41 -19.35
CA HIS A 53 -36.94 5.89 -18.39
C HIS A 53 -36.27 4.59 -18.87
N SER A 54 -37.05 3.67 -19.44
CA SER A 54 -36.52 2.41 -19.99
C SER A 54 -35.57 2.63 -21.18
N LYS A 55 -35.85 3.62 -22.03
CA LYS A 55 -34.99 4.00 -23.16
C LYS A 55 -33.72 4.69 -22.68
N GLU A 56 -33.82 5.57 -21.68
CA GLU A 56 -32.66 6.23 -21.07
C GLU A 56 -31.71 5.20 -20.44
N LEU A 57 -32.24 4.24 -19.67
CA LEU A 57 -31.45 3.17 -19.08
C LEU A 57 -30.78 2.30 -20.16
N ASN A 58 -31.51 1.91 -21.21
CA ASN A 58 -30.95 1.14 -22.32
C ASN A 58 -29.74 1.84 -22.94
N ASN A 59 -29.87 3.13 -23.27
CA ASN A 59 -28.78 3.89 -23.89
C ASN A 59 -27.58 4.00 -22.95
N ILE A 60 -27.81 4.22 -21.65
CA ILE A 60 -26.73 4.27 -20.65
C ILE A 60 -26.00 2.92 -20.57
N LEU A 61 -26.73 1.80 -20.60
CA LEU A 61 -26.13 0.46 -20.56
C LEU A 61 -25.35 0.14 -21.84
N GLU A 62 -25.87 0.49 -23.00
CA GLU A 62 -25.13 0.37 -24.28
C GLU A 62 -23.85 1.22 -24.26
N GLU A 63 -23.87 2.42 -23.67
CA GLU A 63 -22.69 3.27 -23.53
C GLU A 63 -21.69 2.77 -22.48
N ILE A 64 -22.12 2.04 -21.45
CA ILE A 64 -21.20 1.49 -20.43
C ILE A 64 -20.53 0.21 -20.92
N PHE A 65 -21.29 -0.68 -21.54
CA PHE A 65 -20.81 -2.02 -21.91
C PHE A 65 -20.44 -2.13 -23.39
N HIS A 66 -20.77 -1.14 -24.22
CA HIS A 66 -20.53 -1.19 -25.66
C HIS A 66 -21.08 -2.48 -26.30
N CYS A 67 -22.23 -2.95 -25.83
CA CYS A 67 -22.92 -4.11 -26.37
C CYS A 67 -24.42 -3.85 -26.51
N THR A 68 -25.07 -4.54 -27.44
CA THR A 68 -26.51 -4.44 -27.67
C THR A 68 -27.10 -5.80 -28.06
N VAL A 69 -28.39 -5.97 -27.78
CA VAL A 69 -29.21 -7.09 -28.29
C VAL A 69 -30.09 -6.64 -29.47
N ASN A 70 -30.07 -5.36 -29.82
CA ASN A 70 -30.91 -4.77 -30.87
C ASN A 70 -30.08 -4.39 -32.11
N LYS A 71 -30.40 -5.02 -33.25
CA LYS A 71 -29.77 -4.73 -34.56
C LYS A 71 -29.97 -3.30 -35.04
N SER A 72 -30.95 -2.59 -34.49
CA SER A 72 -31.27 -1.20 -34.81
C SER A 72 -30.73 -0.18 -33.82
N SER A 73 -29.79 -0.57 -32.95
CA SER A 73 -29.14 0.36 -32.01
C SER A 73 -28.51 1.55 -32.76
N THR A 74 -28.75 2.74 -32.23
CA THR A 74 -28.19 4.01 -32.71
C THR A 74 -26.83 4.32 -32.09
N THR A 75 -26.38 3.51 -31.13
CA THR A 75 -25.11 3.69 -30.45
C THR A 75 -23.98 3.25 -31.39
N ASP A 76 -22.99 4.11 -31.56
CA ASP A 76 -21.84 3.81 -32.41
C ASP A 76 -20.95 2.75 -31.76
N ASN A 77 -20.35 1.88 -32.58
CA ASN A 77 -19.31 0.94 -32.16
C ASN A 77 -19.73 -0.06 -31.06
N VAL A 78 -20.98 -0.50 -31.03
CA VAL A 78 -21.47 -1.53 -30.09
C VAL A 78 -21.36 -2.95 -30.66
N VAL A 79 -21.12 -3.93 -29.80
CA VAL A 79 -21.07 -5.36 -30.13
C VAL A 79 -22.45 -5.98 -30.04
N ILE A 80 -22.94 -6.61 -31.11
CA ILE A 80 -24.22 -7.33 -31.09
C ILE A 80 -24.07 -8.74 -30.53
N LEU A 81 -24.89 -9.09 -29.55
CA LEU A 81 -24.98 -10.45 -29.01
C LEU A 81 -26.10 -11.20 -29.74
N GLU A 82 -25.77 -11.84 -30.88
CA GLU A 82 -26.77 -12.47 -31.76
C GLU A 82 -27.56 -13.57 -31.06
N GLU A 83 -26.90 -14.41 -30.27
CA GLU A 83 -27.55 -15.53 -29.56
C GLU A 83 -28.56 -15.02 -28.52
N VAL A 84 -28.17 -14.00 -27.74
CA VAL A 84 -29.07 -13.36 -26.78
C VAL A 84 -30.22 -12.62 -27.48
N SER A 85 -29.93 -11.97 -28.62
CA SER A 85 -30.93 -11.29 -29.46
C SER A 85 -32.01 -12.26 -29.95
N LEU A 86 -31.66 -13.52 -30.23
CA LEU A 86 -32.61 -14.57 -30.63
C LEU A 86 -33.47 -15.05 -29.46
N MET A 87 -32.91 -15.12 -28.24
CA MET A 87 -33.64 -15.54 -27.04
C MET A 87 -34.55 -14.44 -26.48
N LEU A 88 -34.16 -13.17 -26.65
CA LEU A 88 -34.86 -11.98 -26.16
C LEU A 88 -35.15 -11.00 -27.30
N PRO A 89 -36.00 -11.38 -28.28
CA PRO A 89 -36.25 -10.54 -29.45
C PRO A 89 -36.92 -9.20 -29.06
N ASN A 90 -36.33 -8.10 -29.53
CA ASN A 90 -36.78 -6.72 -29.28
C ASN A 90 -36.78 -6.28 -27.79
N CYS A 91 -36.01 -6.93 -26.91
CA CYS A 91 -35.83 -6.43 -25.55
C CYS A 91 -34.86 -5.24 -25.51
N SER A 92 -35.16 -4.27 -24.65
CA SER A 92 -34.21 -3.26 -24.21
C SER A 92 -33.34 -3.80 -23.07
N LEU A 93 -32.10 -3.33 -22.98
CA LEU A 93 -31.21 -3.61 -21.88
C LEU A 93 -31.77 -2.98 -20.59
N ASN A 94 -31.85 -3.80 -19.54
CA ASN A 94 -32.21 -3.40 -18.19
C ASN A 94 -31.41 -4.22 -17.17
N SER A 95 -31.50 -3.88 -15.88
CA SER A 95 -30.73 -4.54 -14.82
C SER A 95 -30.92 -6.07 -14.75
N GLU A 96 -32.07 -6.61 -15.16
CA GLU A 96 -32.35 -8.06 -15.12
C GLU A 96 -31.71 -8.77 -16.33
N THR A 97 -31.78 -8.18 -17.51
CA THR A 97 -31.20 -8.76 -18.74
C THR A 97 -29.68 -8.66 -18.78
N MET A 98 -29.11 -7.67 -18.07
CA MET A 98 -27.67 -7.40 -18.11
C MET A 98 -26.81 -8.55 -17.60
N GLU A 99 -27.33 -9.41 -16.73
CA GLU A 99 -26.58 -10.57 -16.22
C GLU A 99 -26.22 -11.53 -17.35
N GLN A 100 -27.20 -11.93 -18.17
CA GLN A 100 -26.98 -12.81 -19.31
C GLN A 100 -26.18 -12.10 -20.42
N VAL A 101 -26.50 -10.83 -20.71
CA VAL A 101 -25.83 -10.03 -21.74
C VAL A 101 -24.33 -9.89 -21.43
N LEU A 102 -24.00 -9.53 -20.19
CA LEU A 102 -22.60 -9.36 -19.80
C LEU A 102 -21.85 -10.69 -19.84
N PHE A 103 -22.44 -11.77 -19.32
CA PHE A 103 -21.83 -13.10 -19.35
C PHE A 103 -21.46 -13.51 -20.78
N GLU A 104 -22.41 -13.42 -21.72
CA GLU A 104 -22.17 -13.74 -23.13
C GLU A 104 -21.13 -12.81 -23.77
N ARG A 105 -21.15 -11.50 -23.45
CA ARG A 105 -20.14 -10.56 -23.93
C ARG A 105 -18.73 -10.94 -23.46
N LEU A 106 -18.58 -11.46 -22.24
CA LEU A 106 -17.28 -11.87 -21.70
C LEU A 106 -16.77 -13.18 -22.30
N LEU A 107 -17.66 -14.05 -22.81
CA LEU A 107 -17.30 -15.31 -23.45
C LEU A 107 -16.99 -15.18 -24.96
N LEU A 108 -17.21 -14.00 -25.55
CA LEU A 108 -16.89 -13.78 -26.96
C LEU A 108 -15.38 -13.86 -27.23
N GLY A 109 -14.96 -14.84 -28.04
CA GLY A 109 -13.56 -14.98 -28.44
C GLY A 109 -13.02 -13.83 -29.30
N ASP A 110 -13.85 -13.28 -30.21
CA ASP A 110 -13.46 -12.10 -31.01
C ASP A 110 -14.62 -11.09 -31.16
N PRO A 111 -14.72 -10.10 -30.26
CA PRO A 111 -15.80 -9.11 -30.27
C PRO A 111 -15.83 -8.25 -31.55
N PHE A 112 -14.72 -8.17 -32.29
CA PHE A 112 -14.62 -7.39 -33.53
C PHE A 112 -15.56 -7.89 -34.64
N ILE A 113 -15.81 -9.21 -34.67
CA ILE A 113 -16.67 -9.84 -35.69
C ILE A 113 -18.12 -9.36 -35.53
N ALA A 114 -18.56 -9.22 -34.28
CA ALA A 114 -19.90 -8.81 -33.91
C ALA A 114 -20.05 -7.27 -33.75
N LEU A 115 -19.10 -6.47 -34.22
CA LEU A 115 -19.14 -5.02 -34.08
C LEU A 115 -20.09 -4.37 -35.11
N LEU A 116 -21.10 -3.67 -34.62
CA LEU A 116 -22.03 -2.84 -35.40
C LEU A 116 -21.50 -1.41 -35.60
N ASN A 117 -22.10 -0.69 -36.56
CA ASN A 117 -21.90 0.75 -36.76
C ASN A 117 -20.42 1.19 -36.81
N LYS A 118 -19.60 0.52 -37.64
CA LYS A 118 -18.15 0.79 -37.79
C LYS A 118 -17.90 2.21 -38.31
N THR A 119 -17.73 3.19 -37.42
CA THR A 119 -17.39 4.57 -37.78
C THR A 119 -15.87 4.74 -37.95
N VAL A 120 -15.39 4.88 -39.18
CA VAL A 120 -13.96 4.75 -39.60
C VAL A 120 -13.05 5.92 -39.14
N LYS A 121 -13.19 6.45 -37.92
CA LYS A 121 -12.46 7.66 -37.50
C LYS A 121 -11.13 7.39 -36.77
N SER A 122 -10.95 6.26 -36.08
CA SER A 122 -9.67 5.85 -35.46
C SER A 122 -9.77 4.46 -34.80
N TYR A 123 -8.69 3.68 -34.74
CA TYR A 123 -8.63 2.43 -33.94
C TYR A 123 -8.93 2.66 -32.45
N LYS A 124 -8.55 3.83 -31.90
CA LYS A 124 -8.85 4.21 -30.51
C LYS A 124 -10.34 4.34 -30.22
N SER A 125 -11.16 4.56 -31.24
CA SER A 125 -12.62 4.69 -31.08
C SER A 125 -13.32 3.36 -30.79
N TYR A 126 -12.61 2.24 -30.93
CA TYR A 126 -13.15 0.88 -30.76
C TYR A 126 -12.51 0.11 -29.61
N GLU A 127 -11.47 0.66 -28.96
CA GLU A 127 -10.59 -0.07 -28.05
C GLU A 127 -11.38 -0.80 -26.96
N HIS A 128 -12.35 -0.10 -26.34
CA HIS A 128 -13.26 -0.70 -25.36
C HIS A 128 -14.19 -1.78 -25.95
N SER A 129 -14.79 -1.49 -27.11
CA SER A 129 -15.74 -2.42 -27.75
C SER A 129 -15.08 -3.74 -28.15
N ILE A 130 -13.82 -3.71 -28.59
CA ILE A 130 -13.08 -4.86 -29.09
C ILE A 130 -12.19 -5.50 -28.03
N GLN A 131 -12.23 -5.00 -26.78
CA GLN A 131 -11.43 -5.51 -25.69
C GLN A 131 -11.75 -6.99 -25.44
N LYS A 132 -10.70 -7.81 -25.46
CA LYS A 132 -10.75 -9.28 -25.31
C LYS A 132 -10.35 -9.72 -23.91
N ASP A 133 -9.53 -8.92 -23.24
CA ASP A 133 -9.10 -9.18 -21.87
C ASP A 133 -10.26 -8.83 -20.94
N VAL A 134 -10.84 -9.85 -20.29
CA VAL A 134 -12.06 -9.74 -19.48
C VAL A 134 -11.91 -8.69 -18.38
N LEU A 135 -10.82 -8.68 -17.62
CA LEU A 135 -10.65 -7.73 -16.51
C LEU A 135 -10.42 -6.30 -17.01
N LEU A 136 -9.71 -6.13 -18.13
CA LEU A 136 -9.50 -4.80 -18.72
C LEU A 136 -10.84 -4.23 -19.19
N TYR A 137 -11.64 -5.04 -19.87
CA TYR A 137 -12.98 -4.65 -20.30
C TYR A 137 -13.88 -4.28 -19.12
N LEU A 138 -13.95 -5.11 -18.07
CA LEU A 138 -14.77 -4.84 -16.89
C LEU A 138 -14.31 -3.58 -16.14
N PHE A 139 -13.00 -3.33 -16.08
CA PHE A 139 -12.47 -2.10 -15.48
C PHE A 139 -12.76 -0.85 -16.33
N GLU A 140 -12.73 -0.96 -17.66
CA GLU A 140 -13.15 0.12 -18.57
C GLU A 140 -14.65 0.41 -18.40
N CYS A 141 -15.51 -0.62 -18.34
CA CYS A 141 -16.95 -0.46 -18.01
C CYS A 141 -17.13 0.25 -16.65
N TYR A 142 -16.37 -0.17 -15.64
CA TYR A 142 -16.39 0.44 -14.31
C TYR A 142 -15.99 1.93 -14.35
N THR A 143 -14.98 2.26 -15.15
CA THR A 143 -14.49 3.63 -15.32
C THR A 143 -15.57 4.51 -15.96
N ILE A 144 -16.23 4.03 -17.01
CA ILE A 144 -17.34 4.73 -17.67
C ILE A 144 -18.51 4.92 -16.70
N LEU A 145 -18.90 3.87 -15.99
CA LEU A 145 -19.96 3.90 -14.97
C LEU A 145 -19.66 4.92 -13.86
N SER A 146 -18.43 4.92 -13.33
CA SER A 146 -18.00 5.82 -12.26
C SER A 146 -18.06 7.29 -12.69
N ASN A 147 -17.63 7.59 -13.91
CA ASN A 147 -17.71 8.94 -14.48
C ASN A 147 -19.16 9.41 -14.62
N LYS A 148 -20.08 8.53 -15.05
CA LYS A 148 -21.52 8.83 -15.14
C LYS A 148 -22.16 9.07 -13.77
N LYS A 149 -21.79 8.30 -12.75
CA LYS A 149 -22.25 8.53 -11.36
C LYS A 149 -21.80 9.91 -10.83
N TYR A 150 -20.57 10.34 -11.14
CA TYR A 150 -20.05 11.63 -10.68
C TYR A 150 -20.72 12.84 -11.36
N GLY A 151 -21.10 12.70 -12.64
CA GLY A 151 -21.83 13.73 -13.40
C GLY A 151 -23.32 13.83 -13.05
N SER A 152 -23.92 12.74 -12.58
CA SER A 152 -25.37 12.64 -12.36
C SER A 152 -25.74 12.88 -10.88
N LYS A 153 -25.70 14.13 -10.42
CA LYS A 153 -26.00 14.48 -9.01
C LYS A 153 -27.48 14.29 -8.60
N GLN A 154 -28.38 13.98 -9.50
CA GLN A 154 -29.76 13.61 -9.18
C GLN A 154 -30.35 12.84 -10.37
N CYS A 155 -30.59 11.53 -10.25
CA CYS A 155 -31.42 10.82 -11.22
C CYS A 155 -32.13 9.63 -10.56
N CYS A 156 -33.34 9.34 -11.03
CA CYS A 156 -34.14 8.17 -10.70
C CYS A 156 -33.45 6.83 -11.04
N ILE A 157 -32.34 6.85 -11.81
CA ILE A 157 -31.58 5.67 -12.27
C ILE A 157 -30.41 5.31 -11.31
N SER A 158 -30.19 6.07 -10.25
CA SER A 158 -29.02 5.88 -9.37
C SER A 158 -28.96 4.50 -8.69
N HIS A 159 -30.12 3.92 -8.40
CA HIS A 159 -30.24 2.59 -7.80
C HIS A 159 -29.87 1.49 -8.82
N GLU A 160 -30.34 1.61 -10.06
CA GLU A 160 -30.02 0.72 -11.17
C GLU A 160 -28.52 0.76 -11.48
N LEU A 161 -27.91 1.95 -11.50
CA LEU A 161 -26.46 2.08 -11.67
C LEU A 161 -25.64 1.45 -10.53
N SER A 162 -26.23 1.32 -9.34
CA SER A 162 -25.59 0.62 -8.21
C SER A 162 -25.67 -0.89 -8.38
N LYS A 163 -26.81 -1.43 -8.84
CA LYS A 163 -26.92 -2.84 -9.24
C LYS A 163 -25.96 -3.21 -10.36
N ILE A 164 -25.75 -2.31 -11.32
CA ILE A 164 -24.80 -2.53 -12.43
C ILE A 164 -23.35 -2.52 -11.93
N GLU A 165 -23.03 -1.69 -10.94
CA GLU A 165 -21.71 -1.71 -10.29
C GLU A 165 -21.45 -3.05 -9.61
N GLU A 166 -22.41 -3.54 -8.82
CA GLU A 166 -22.37 -4.86 -8.19
C GLU A 166 -22.24 -5.98 -9.23
N LEU A 167 -22.95 -5.88 -10.37
CA LEU A 167 -22.86 -6.84 -11.46
C LEU A 167 -21.45 -6.90 -12.07
N ILE A 168 -20.78 -5.76 -12.22
CA ILE A 168 -19.39 -5.69 -12.70
C ILE A 168 -18.46 -6.37 -11.69
N PHE A 169 -18.59 -6.07 -10.40
CA PHE A 169 -17.76 -6.70 -9.36
C PHE A 169 -17.97 -8.20 -9.28
N ARG A 170 -19.22 -8.67 -9.37
CA ARG A 170 -19.57 -10.09 -9.40
C ARG A 170 -18.95 -10.80 -10.59
N ASN A 171 -19.06 -10.25 -11.80
CA ASN A 171 -18.45 -10.88 -12.97
C ASN A 171 -16.91 -10.89 -12.89
N ALA A 172 -16.29 -9.83 -12.37
CA ALA A 172 -14.85 -9.82 -12.13
C ALA A 172 -14.44 -10.86 -11.05
N GLY A 173 -15.23 -10.99 -9.98
CA GLY A 173 -15.04 -12.01 -8.95
C GLY A 173 -15.16 -13.44 -9.50
N THR A 174 -16.19 -13.71 -10.31
CA THR A 174 -16.36 -15.00 -11.01
C THR A 174 -15.21 -15.28 -11.95
N ALA A 175 -14.78 -14.30 -12.77
CA ALA A 175 -13.65 -14.46 -13.68
C ALA A 175 -12.36 -14.84 -12.96
N LEU A 176 -12.12 -14.24 -11.79
CA LEU A 176 -10.94 -14.51 -10.98
C LEU A 176 -11.01 -15.85 -10.24
N THR A 177 -12.18 -16.26 -9.77
CA THR A 177 -12.36 -17.48 -8.96
C THR A 177 -12.65 -18.73 -9.79
N GLN A 178 -13.19 -18.57 -11.00
CA GLN A 178 -13.54 -19.62 -11.95
C GLN A 178 -12.91 -19.34 -13.32
N PRO A 179 -11.57 -19.29 -13.41
CA PRO A 179 -10.89 -18.91 -14.64
C PRO A 179 -11.16 -19.87 -15.81
N ASP A 180 -11.46 -21.14 -15.52
CA ASP A 180 -11.76 -22.18 -16.51
C ASP A 180 -13.00 -21.87 -17.36
N LEU A 181 -13.89 -20.98 -16.91
CA LEU A 181 -15.04 -20.54 -17.70
C LEU A 181 -14.65 -19.64 -18.88
N TYR A 182 -13.47 -19.03 -18.84
CA TYR A 182 -13.04 -18.03 -19.82
C TYR A 182 -11.82 -18.52 -20.60
N GLU A 183 -12.08 -19.21 -21.71
CA GLU A 183 -11.02 -19.80 -22.55
C GLU A 183 -10.00 -18.76 -23.04
N GLY A 184 -8.71 -19.10 -22.90
CA GLY A 184 -7.61 -18.28 -23.43
C GLY A 184 -7.28 -17.02 -22.63
N GLN A 185 -7.88 -16.81 -21.46
CA GLN A 185 -7.59 -15.67 -20.59
C GLN A 185 -6.36 -15.92 -19.69
N ASP A 186 -5.57 -14.88 -19.46
CA ASP A 186 -4.49 -14.85 -18.46
C ASP A 186 -4.78 -13.72 -17.46
N PHE A 187 -5.59 -14.06 -16.46
CA PHE A 187 -6.02 -13.10 -15.45
C PHE A 187 -4.86 -12.54 -14.62
N GLN A 188 -3.83 -13.36 -14.39
CA GLN A 188 -2.69 -12.94 -13.60
C GLN A 188 -1.95 -11.79 -14.28
N THR A 189 -1.74 -11.88 -15.59
CA THR A 189 -1.15 -10.83 -16.42
C THR A 189 -2.10 -9.65 -16.61
N GLN A 190 -3.41 -9.89 -16.79
CA GLN A 190 -4.41 -8.81 -16.91
C GLN A 190 -4.43 -7.91 -15.67
N ILE A 191 -4.36 -8.49 -14.46
CA ILE A 191 -4.24 -7.70 -13.21
C ILE A 191 -3.04 -6.77 -13.28
N LEU A 192 -1.88 -7.24 -13.74
CA LEU A 192 -0.67 -6.41 -13.83
C LEU A 192 -0.82 -5.30 -14.89
N ARG A 193 -1.38 -5.62 -16.06
CA ARG A 193 -1.63 -4.67 -17.16
C ARG A 193 -2.53 -3.50 -16.77
N LEU A 194 -3.50 -3.71 -15.87
CA LEU A 194 -4.34 -2.63 -15.34
C LEU A 194 -3.53 -1.50 -14.69
N PHE A 195 -2.32 -1.79 -14.19
CA PHE A 195 -1.42 -0.82 -13.56
C PHE A 195 -0.30 -0.32 -14.49
N GLU A 196 -0.22 -0.84 -15.72
CA GLU A 196 0.78 -0.41 -16.71
C GLU A 196 0.41 0.93 -17.36
N ASN A 197 -0.89 1.24 -17.50
CA ASN A 197 -1.41 2.42 -18.21
C ASN A 197 -1.89 3.55 -17.28
N GLU A 198 -1.89 4.78 -17.83
CA GLU A 198 -2.39 6.07 -17.32
C GLU A 198 -2.10 6.48 -15.85
N GLU A 199 -1.47 7.65 -15.68
CA GLU A 199 -1.42 8.32 -14.38
C GLU A 199 -2.82 8.80 -13.99
N GLY A 200 -3.28 8.46 -12.77
CA GLY A 200 -4.51 8.99 -12.19
C GLY A 200 -5.64 7.98 -11.95
N ASN A 201 -5.54 6.75 -12.47
CA ASN A 201 -6.57 5.72 -12.29
C ASN A 201 -6.47 4.97 -10.95
N ASP A 202 -5.45 5.21 -10.12
CA ASP A 202 -5.21 4.52 -8.84
C ASP A 202 -6.42 4.55 -7.91
N LYS A 203 -7.17 5.66 -7.89
CA LYS A 203 -8.39 5.78 -7.07
C LYS A 203 -9.50 4.88 -7.58
N LEU A 204 -9.70 4.81 -8.90
CA LEU A 204 -10.71 3.95 -9.53
C LEU A 204 -10.32 2.48 -9.36
N LEU A 205 -9.06 2.13 -9.60
CA LEU A 205 -8.52 0.79 -9.37
C LEU A 205 -8.72 0.36 -7.92
N LYS A 206 -8.47 1.26 -6.96
CA LYS A 206 -8.72 0.98 -5.55
C LYS A 206 -10.18 0.64 -5.26
N THR A 207 -11.12 1.44 -5.76
CA THR A 207 -12.54 1.15 -5.52
C THR A 207 -12.99 -0.12 -6.24
N PHE A 208 -12.51 -0.34 -7.48
CA PHE A 208 -12.81 -1.54 -8.25
C PHE A 208 -12.33 -2.80 -7.54
N PHE A 209 -11.04 -2.88 -7.18
CA PHE A 209 -10.49 -4.04 -6.47
C PHE A 209 -11.04 -4.21 -5.05
N HIS A 210 -11.48 -3.12 -4.41
CA HIS A 210 -12.21 -3.22 -3.14
C HIS A 210 -13.55 -3.93 -3.33
N GLY A 211 -14.35 -3.50 -4.32
CA GLY A 211 -15.63 -4.14 -4.64
C GLY A 211 -15.48 -5.60 -5.04
N VAL A 212 -14.47 -5.93 -5.86
CA VAL A 212 -14.17 -7.31 -6.24
C VAL A 212 -13.73 -8.15 -5.03
N ALA A 213 -12.90 -7.60 -4.14
CA ALA A 213 -12.46 -8.31 -2.95
C ALA A 213 -13.62 -8.60 -2.00
N ASP A 214 -14.48 -7.61 -1.75
CA ASP A 214 -15.67 -7.75 -0.91
C ASP A 214 -16.65 -8.77 -1.50
N GLN A 215 -16.81 -8.78 -2.82
CA GLN A 215 -17.66 -9.76 -3.50
C GLN A 215 -17.17 -11.19 -3.30
N ILE A 216 -15.88 -11.46 -3.53
CA ILE A 216 -15.30 -12.81 -3.36
C ILE A 216 -15.41 -13.29 -1.92
N VAL A 217 -15.16 -12.40 -0.94
CA VAL A 217 -15.30 -12.74 0.48
C VAL A 217 -16.76 -12.95 0.86
N GLY A 218 -17.66 -12.10 0.37
CA GLY A 218 -19.10 -12.17 0.64
C GLY A 218 -19.78 -13.41 0.06
N ASP A 219 -19.30 -13.92 -1.08
CA ASP A 219 -19.81 -15.14 -1.71
C ASP A 219 -19.29 -16.43 -1.03
N SER A 220 -18.31 -16.30 -0.12
CA SER A 220 -17.73 -17.44 0.61
C SER A 220 -18.52 -17.78 1.88
N GLU A 221 -18.48 -19.04 2.32
CA GLU A 221 -19.21 -19.50 3.53
C GLU A 221 -18.84 -18.72 4.80
N ASN A 222 -17.57 -18.28 4.88
CA ASN A 222 -17.06 -17.46 5.97
C ASN A 222 -15.86 -16.62 5.48
N GLU A 223 -15.49 -15.61 6.29
CA GLU A 223 -14.41 -14.66 5.96
C GLU A 223 -13.04 -15.35 5.78
N GLU A 224 -12.76 -16.41 6.54
CA GLU A 224 -11.48 -17.13 6.46
C GLU A 224 -11.32 -17.83 5.11
N LEU A 225 -12.34 -18.58 4.68
CA LEU A 225 -12.37 -19.23 3.37
C LEU A 225 -12.36 -18.19 2.24
N GLY A 226 -13.05 -17.05 2.42
CA GLY A 226 -13.00 -15.93 1.47
C GLY A 226 -11.59 -15.35 1.31
N LEU A 227 -10.87 -15.19 2.42
CA LEU A 227 -9.47 -14.75 2.41
C LEU A 227 -8.53 -15.77 1.76
N GLU A 228 -8.77 -17.07 1.95
CA GLU A 228 -8.02 -18.14 1.26
C GLU A 228 -8.27 -18.12 -0.25
N THR A 229 -9.52 -17.98 -0.65
CA THR A 229 -9.91 -17.82 -2.06
C THR A 229 -9.25 -16.60 -2.67
N LEU A 230 -9.34 -15.43 -2.03
CA LEU A 230 -8.65 -14.23 -2.48
C LEU A 230 -7.13 -14.42 -2.58
N ALA A 231 -6.52 -15.11 -1.60
CA ALA A 231 -5.09 -15.38 -1.65
C ALA A 231 -4.73 -16.27 -2.86
N SER A 232 -5.54 -17.29 -3.16
CA SER A 232 -5.30 -18.17 -4.32
C SER A 232 -5.32 -17.41 -5.66
N VAL A 233 -6.18 -16.39 -5.77
CA VAL A 233 -6.31 -15.53 -6.94
C VAL A 233 -5.12 -14.56 -7.04
N PHE A 234 -4.90 -13.75 -6.01
CA PHE A 234 -4.00 -12.61 -6.10
C PHE A 234 -2.53 -12.97 -5.85
N CYS A 235 -2.22 -14.04 -5.11
CA CYS A 235 -0.83 -14.45 -4.90
C CYS A 235 -0.11 -14.82 -6.20
N LEU A 236 -0.82 -15.34 -7.21
CA LEU A 236 -0.21 -15.69 -8.49
C LEU A 236 0.30 -14.44 -9.24
N SER A 237 -0.49 -13.35 -9.27
CA SER A 237 -0.03 -12.07 -9.82
C SER A 237 1.14 -11.49 -9.03
N LEU A 238 1.10 -11.59 -7.69
CA LEU A 238 2.21 -11.15 -6.83
C LEU A 238 3.47 -12.00 -7.03
N ASP A 239 3.34 -13.29 -7.37
CA ASP A 239 4.46 -14.17 -7.70
C ASP A 239 5.12 -13.80 -9.04
N ILE A 240 4.32 -13.49 -10.07
CA ILE A 240 4.83 -12.97 -11.35
C ILE A 240 5.58 -11.66 -11.11
N LEU A 241 4.97 -10.74 -10.37
CA LEU A 241 5.56 -9.46 -10.02
C LEU A 241 6.88 -9.63 -9.25
N HIS A 242 6.88 -10.49 -8.23
CA HIS A 242 8.08 -10.78 -7.43
C HIS A 242 9.21 -11.35 -8.29
N LYS A 243 8.91 -12.30 -9.18
CA LYS A 243 9.91 -12.87 -10.11
C LYS A 243 10.51 -11.81 -11.03
N ASP A 244 9.70 -10.91 -11.57
CA ASP A 244 10.18 -9.81 -12.41
C ASP A 244 11.11 -8.87 -11.62
N ILE A 245 10.69 -8.41 -10.43
CA ILE A 245 11.47 -7.50 -9.57
C ILE A 245 12.81 -8.12 -9.17
N ALA A 246 12.82 -9.40 -8.82
CA ALA A 246 14.04 -10.11 -8.41
C ALA A 246 15.15 -10.00 -9.50
N GLN A 247 14.76 -9.96 -10.77
CA GLN A 247 15.66 -9.86 -11.93
C GLN A 247 16.03 -8.41 -12.31
N LYS A 248 15.30 -7.40 -11.84
CA LYS A 248 15.63 -5.98 -12.13
C LYS A 248 16.81 -5.50 -11.31
N ASN A 249 17.44 -4.42 -11.73
CA ASN A 249 18.43 -3.70 -10.93
C ASN A 249 17.95 -2.26 -10.66
N LEU A 250 18.76 -1.45 -9.98
CA LEU A 250 18.39 -0.08 -9.59
C LEU A 250 17.87 0.78 -10.77
N PHE A 251 18.39 0.56 -11.98
CA PHE A 251 18.08 1.38 -13.16
C PHE A 251 17.02 0.76 -14.08
N THR A 252 16.83 -0.56 -14.04
CA THR A 252 15.81 -1.26 -14.86
C THR A 252 14.48 -1.47 -14.14
N PHE A 253 14.41 -1.16 -12.84
CA PHE A 253 13.19 -1.24 -12.07
C PHE A 253 12.15 -0.19 -12.49
N ASN A 254 10.91 -0.64 -12.69
CA ASN A 254 9.77 0.22 -13.01
C ASN A 254 9.02 0.63 -11.74
N THR A 255 9.00 1.93 -11.43
CA THR A 255 8.33 2.46 -10.24
C THR A 255 6.81 2.39 -10.29
N ARG A 256 6.19 2.17 -11.46
CA ARG A 256 4.72 2.02 -11.58
C ARG A 256 4.17 0.84 -10.80
N ILE A 257 5.00 -0.16 -10.51
CA ILE A 257 4.67 -1.28 -9.62
C ILE A 257 4.15 -0.81 -8.26
N PHE A 258 4.63 0.35 -7.77
CA PHE A 258 4.16 0.87 -6.50
C PHE A 258 2.68 1.27 -6.53
N SER A 259 2.09 1.62 -7.67
CA SER A 259 0.63 1.87 -7.75
C SER A 259 -0.16 0.63 -7.37
N LEU A 260 0.19 -0.54 -7.93
CA LEU A 260 -0.43 -1.83 -7.56
C LEU A 260 -0.29 -2.11 -6.08
N LEU A 261 0.94 -2.01 -5.56
CA LEU A 261 1.22 -2.32 -4.15
C LEU A 261 0.49 -1.36 -3.20
N GLN A 262 0.36 -0.08 -3.56
CA GLN A 262 -0.36 0.92 -2.77
C GLN A 262 -1.87 0.70 -2.81
N VAL A 263 -2.44 0.31 -3.96
CA VAL A 263 -3.85 -0.08 -4.07
C VAL A 263 -4.13 -1.29 -3.19
N PHE A 264 -3.32 -2.34 -3.29
CA PHE A 264 -3.50 -3.57 -2.50
C PHE A 264 -3.32 -3.30 -1.01
N ALA A 265 -2.29 -2.55 -0.62
CA ALA A 265 -2.07 -2.11 0.76
C ALA A 265 -3.25 -1.28 1.31
N GLY A 266 -3.97 -0.58 0.44
CA GLY A 266 -5.07 0.29 0.81
C GLY A 266 -6.42 -0.40 0.99
N ILE A 267 -6.53 -1.69 0.69
CA ILE A 267 -7.77 -2.49 0.77
C ILE A 267 -7.57 -3.54 1.87
N PRO A 268 -8.39 -3.59 2.94
CA PRO A 268 -8.13 -4.43 4.11
C PRO A 268 -7.84 -5.90 3.80
N HIS A 269 -8.68 -6.57 3.00
CA HIS A 269 -8.48 -7.98 2.65
C HIS A 269 -7.20 -8.21 1.83
N LEU A 270 -6.94 -7.36 0.81
CA LEU A 270 -5.75 -7.46 -0.04
C LEU A 270 -4.45 -7.07 0.69
N ALA A 271 -4.54 -6.16 1.67
CA ALA A 271 -3.41 -5.77 2.51
C ALA A 271 -2.89 -6.97 3.31
N LEU A 272 -3.79 -7.80 3.85
CA LEU A 272 -3.42 -9.03 4.56
C LEU A 272 -2.75 -10.05 3.63
N ILE A 273 -3.23 -10.18 2.40
CA ILE A 273 -2.65 -11.08 1.38
C ILE A 273 -1.25 -10.58 0.99
N LEU A 274 -1.11 -9.28 0.73
CA LEU A 274 0.18 -8.66 0.39
C LEU A 274 1.20 -8.86 1.51
N LEU A 275 0.79 -8.67 2.78
CA LEU A 275 1.62 -8.90 3.96
C LEU A 275 2.02 -10.37 4.10
N LYS A 276 1.06 -11.30 3.97
CA LYS A 276 1.31 -12.75 4.03
C LYS A 276 2.29 -13.19 2.93
N HIS A 277 2.09 -12.71 1.70
CA HIS A 277 2.97 -12.99 0.55
C HIS A 277 4.38 -12.42 0.75
N SER A 278 4.48 -11.24 1.36
CA SER A 278 5.75 -10.56 1.60
C SER A 278 6.45 -10.98 2.90
N THR A 279 5.89 -11.92 3.66
CA THR A 279 6.49 -12.44 4.90
C THR A 279 7.18 -13.77 4.61
N PRO A 280 8.45 -13.96 4.99
CA PRO A 280 9.13 -15.23 4.74
C PRO A 280 8.53 -16.36 5.59
N LYS A 281 8.53 -17.59 5.05
CA LYS A 281 8.12 -18.78 5.81
C LYS A 281 9.00 -19.04 7.03
N ASN A 282 10.30 -18.75 6.93
CA ASN A 282 11.24 -18.82 8.04
C ASN A 282 11.67 -17.39 8.43
N THR A 283 11.08 -16.90 9.51
CA THR A 283 11.31 -15.55 10.05
C THR A 283 12.56 -15.44 10.93
N SER A 284 13.21 -16.54 11.30
CA SER A 284 14.42 -16.51 12.12
C SER A 284 15.70 -16.29 11.30
N LEU A 285 15.64 -16.50 9.97
CA LEU A 285 16.77 -16.30 9.06
C LEU A 285 16.63 -14.97 8.32
N GLY A 286 17.54 -14.04 8.58
CA GLY A 286 17.56 -12.71 7.97
C GLY A 286 17.51 -12.75 6.44
N MET A 287 18.33 -13.59 5.78
CA MET A 287 18.35 -13.74 4.32
C MET A 287 17.02 -14.21 3.73
N SER A 288 16.13 -14.84 4.50
CA SER A 288 14.80 -15.20 3.98
C SER A 288 13.98 -13.96 3.65
N TYR A 289 14.16 -12.85 4.38
CA TYR A 289 13.47 -11.59 4.10
C TYR A 289 13.83 -11.03 2.73
N SER A 290 15.09 -11.11 2.30
CA SER A 290 15.53 -10.60 0.99
C SER A 290 14.94 -11.36 -0.20
N LYS A 291 14.33 -12.54 0.04
CA LYS A 291 13.69 -13.40 -0.97
C LYS A 291 12.17 -13.24 -1.03
N THR A 292 11.63 -12.23 -0.37
CA THR A 292 10.20 -11.88 -0.42
C THR A 292 9.94 -10.78 -1.43
N LEU A 293 8.67 -10.48 -1.72
CA LEU A 293 8.31 -9.35 -2.59
C LEU A 293 8.85 -8.01 -2.06
N PHE A 294 8.55 -7.66 -0.80
CA PHE A 294 9.12 -6.46 -0.18
C PHE A 294 10.64 -6.50 -0.12
N GLY A 295 11.22 -7.66 0.21
CA GLY A 295 12.67 -7.76 0.30
C GLY A 295 13.39 -7.63 -1.04
N SER A 296 12.82 -8.14 -2.12
CA SER A 296 13.37 -7.98 -3.47
C SER A 296 13.41 -6.52 -3.91
N ILE A 297 12.41 -5.72 -3.51
CA ILE A 297 12.39 -4.27 -3.72
C ILE A 297 13.46 -3.60 -2.85
N LEU A 298 13.54 -3.95 -1.56
CA LEU A 298 14.54 -3.40 -0.64
C LEU A 298 15.97 -3.74 -1.07
N CYS A 299 16.20 -4.86 -1.74
CA CYS A 299 17.51 -5.22 -2.30
C CYS A 299 17.95 -4.35 -3.49
N LEU A 300 17.07 -3.52 -4.08
CA LEU A 300 17.44 -2.64 -5.19
C LEU A 300 18.33 -1.50 -4.69
N SER A 301 19.62 -1.61 -4.94
CA SER A 301 20.63 -0.66 -4.48
C SER A 301 21.77 -0.51 -5.49
N CYS A 302 22.64 0.47 -5.27
CA CYS A 302 23.95 0.51 -5.94
C CYS A 302 24.96 -0.50 -5.33
N LEU A 303 24.57 -1.19 -4.27
CA LEU A 303 25.31 -2.29 -3.65
C LEU A 303 24.86 -3.65 -4.18
N PRO A 304 25.72 -4.70 -4.07
CA PRO A 304 25.38 -6.04 -4.50
C PRO A 304 24.08 -6.57 -3.86
N LYS A 305 23.23 -7.19 -4.69
CA LYS A 305 21.99 -7.86 -4.27
C LYS A 305 22.22 -9.15 -3.49
N THR A 306 23.39 -9.75 -3.66
CA THR A 306 23.85 -10.96 -2.99
C THR A 306 25.22 -10.69 -2.37
N ILE A 307 25.59 -11.45 -1.34
CA ILE A 307 26.84 -11.24 -0.60
C ILE A 307 28.07 -11.32 -1.53
N ASP A 308 28.05 -12.23 -2.49
CA ASP A 308 29.13 -12.45 -3.45
C ASP A 308 28.85 -11.78 -4.82
N GLY A 309 27.88 -10.86 -4.88
CA GLY A 309 27.50 -10.18 -6.12
C GLY A 309 28.52 -9.12 -6.54
N PRO A 310 28.57 -8.77 -7.84
CA PRO A 310 29.48 -7.75 -8.36
C PRO A 310 29.01 -6.32 -8.02
N TYR A 311 29.96 -5.39 -8.00
CA TYR A 311 29.71 -3.95 -7.94
C TYR A 311 29.72 -3.37 -9.36
N GLU A 312 28.54 -3.01 -9.89
CA GLU A 312 28.33 -2.83 -11.33
C GLU A 312 28.23 -1.38 -11.81
N TYR A 313 28.25 -0.40 -10.91
CA TYR A 313 27.86 0.99 -11.25
C TYR A 313 29.03 1.97 -11.38
N TYR A 314 30.22 1.59 -10.91
CA TYR A 314 31.41 2.46 -10.88
C TYR A 314 32.57 1.81 -11.65
N ASP A 315 32.40 1.67 -12.97
CA ASP A 315 33.29 0.92 -13.88
C ASP A 315 34.68 1.55 -14.08
N LYS A 316 34.78 2.87 -13.92
CA LYS A 316 36.03 3.64 -14.13
C LYS A 316 36.40 4.44 -12.88
N PRO A 317 36.66 3.75 -11.75
CA PRO A 317 36.74 4.38 -10.44
C PRO A 317 37.99 5.29 -10.25
N LEU A 318 38.98 5.19 -11.14
CA LEU A 318 40.25 5.92 -11.06
C LEU A 318 40.37 7.11 -12.04
N SER A 319 39.43 7.30 -12.97
CA SER A 319 39.60 8.23 -14.10
C SER A 319 38.41 9.14 -14.38
N GLN A 320 37.23 8.88 -13.82
CA GLN A 320 36.02 9.66 -14.09
C GLN A 320 35.51 10.37 -12.85
N SER A 321 34.97 11.58 -13.05
CA SER A 321 34.14 12.24 -12.04
C SER A 321 32.89 11.41 -11.79
N THR A 322 32.57 11.13 -10.52
CA THR A 322 31.43 10.29 -10.12
C THR A 322 30.13 11.06 -10.01
N THR A 323 30.13 12.39 -10.16
CA THR A 323 28.98 13.26 -9.83
C THR A 323 27.68 12.85 -10.53
N ILE A 324 27.73 12.49 -11.82
CA ILE A 324 26.53 12.11 -12.59
C ILE A 324 25.98 10.77 -12.10
N ILE A 325 26.87 9.81 -11.84
CA ILE A 325 26.51 8.48 -11.33
C ILE A 325 25.92 8.63 -9.93
N ASP A 326 26.59 9.37 -9.04
CA ASP A 326 26.13 9.64 -7.68
C ASP A 326 24.73 10.28 -7.67
N SER A 327 24.49 11.29 -8.51
CA SER A 327 23.18 11.94 -8.63
C SER A 327 22.10 10.97 -9.15
N SER A 328 22.45 10.13 -10.12
CA SER A 328 21.52 9.16 -10.70
C SER A 328 21.16 8.04 -9.72
N VAL A 329 22.16 7.53 -8.98
CA VAL A 329 21.99 6.54 -7.91
C VAL A 329 21.11 7.12 -6.81
N SER A 330 21.41 8.32 -6.32
CA SER A 330 20.62 8.98 -5.27
C SER A 330 19.16 9.15 -5.69
N MET A 331 18.89 9.65 -6.90
CA MET A 331 17.51 9.80 -7.41
C MET A 331 16.76 8.47 -7.47
N ARG A 332 17.40 7.38 -7.92
CA ARG A 332 16.78 6.05 -8.02
C ARG A 332 16.51 5.44 -6.64
N LEU A 333 17.47 5.55 -5.71
CA LEU A 333 17.31 5.09 -4.32
C LEU A 333 16.18 5.86 -3.62
N GLN A 334 16.09 7.17 -3.85
CA GLN A 334 15.01 7.99 -3.29
C GLN A 334 13.64 7.55 -3.80
N ALA A 335 13.51 7.24 -5.11
CA ALA A 335 12.27 6.75 -5.70
C ALA A 335 11.83 5.39 -5.12
N ILE A 336 12.77 4.46 -4.91
CA ILE A 336 12.50 3.18 -4.26
C ILE A 336 12.05 3.41 -2.81
N THR A 337 12.82 4.21 -2.06
CA THR A 337 12.52 4.51 -0.66
C THR A 337 11.15 5.17 -0.52
N GLU A 338 10.80 6.11 -1.40
CA GLU A 338 9.49 6.76 -1.41
C GLU A 338 8.36 5.78 -1.72
N GLY A 339 8.55 4.90 -2.72
CA GLY A 339 7.55 3.89 -3.05
C GLY A 339 7.29 2.90 -1.91
N VAL A 340 8.36 2.37 -1.29
CA VAL A 340 8.24 1.45 -0.15
C VAL A 340 7.66 2.16 1.07
N TYR A 341 8.09 3.39 1.37
CA TYR A 341 7.52 4.21 2.43
C TYR A 341 6.01 4.36 2.26
N ASN A 342 5.53 4.72 1.06
CA ASN A 342 4.10 4.91 0.82
C ASN A 342 3.31 3.61 1.01
N VAL A 343 3.82 2.46 0.54
CA VAL A 343 3.20 1.15 0.79
C VAL A 343 3.12 0.86 2.30
N PHE A 344 4.24 0.98 3.03
CA PHE A 344 4.29 0.70 4.47
C PHE A 344 3.39 1.65 5.27
N TYR A 345 3.37 2.93 4.91
CA TYR A 345 2.52 3.93 5.53
C TYR A 345 1.03 3.66 5.32
N ILE A 346 0.63 3.21 4.11
CA ILE A 346 -0.74 2.81 3.84
C ILE A 346 -1.10 1.57 4.66
N LEU A 347 -0.23 0.55 4.74
CA LEU A 347 -0.44 -0.66 5.55
C LEU A 347 -0.63 -0.34 7.04
N LEU A 348 0.20 0.56 7.59
CA LEU A 348 0.11 1.04 8.97
C LEU A 348 -1.22 1.74 9.28
N LYS A 349 -1.90 2.28 8.26
CA LYS A 349 -3.18 2.98 8.38
C LYS A 349 -4.39 2.17 7.92
N CYS A 350 -4.18 1.05 7.24
CA CYS A 350 -5.24 0.30 6.58
C CYS A 350 -6.21 -0.32 7.58
N SER A 351 -5.70 -1.10 8.53
CA SER A 351 -6.49 -1.73 9.59
C SER A 351 -5.61 -2.05 10.81
N PRO A 352 -6.18 -2.26 12.01
CA PRO A 352 -5.40 -2.67 13.19
C PRO A 352 -4.60 -3.95 12.95
N LYS A 353 -5.18 -4.93 12.23
CA LYS A 353 -4.53 -6.19 11.88
C LYS A 353 -3.37 -5.98 10.90
N ALA A 354 -3.56 -5.19 9.85
CA ALA A 354 -2.49 -4.88 8.90
C ALA A 354 -1.34 -4.11 9.58
N ARG A 355 -1.66 -3.16 10.46
CA ARG A 355 -0.68 -2.42 11.26
C ARG A 355 0.16 -3.32 12.15
N HIS A 356 -0.47 -4.23 12.89
CA HIS A 356 0.24 -5.20 13.72
C HIS A 356 1.17 -6.09 12.86
N LEU A 357 0.67 -6.62 11.75
CA LEU A 357 1.45 -7.51 10.87
C LEU A 357 2.66 -6.82 10.23
N ILE A 358 2.54 -5.56 9.77
CA ILE A 358 3.69 -4.84 9.21
C ILE A 358 4.73 -4.50 10.29
N LEU A 359 4.30 -4.18 11.52
CA LEU A 359 5.21 -3.95 12.63
C LEU A 359 5.92 -5.25 13.06
N CYS A 360 5.19 -6.37 13.11
CA CYS A 360 5.78 -7.70 13.27
C CYS A 360 6.79 -8.00 12.16
N TRP A 361 6.49 -7.68 10.90
CA TRP A 361 7.40 -7.90 9.79
C TRP A 361 8.71 -7.10 9.99
N ILE A 362 8.61 -5.81 10.32
CA ILE A 362 9.78 -4.95 10.56
C ILE A 362 10.59 -5.45 11.77
N GLY A 363 9.93 -5.66 12.91
CA GLY A 363 10.59 -6.09 14.14
C GLY A 363 11.27 -7.45 14.01
N ASN A 364 10.60 -8.44 13.41
CA ASN A 364 11.20 -9.75 13.13
C ASN A 364 12.34 -9.64 12.11
N CYS A 365 12.22 -8.79 11.07
CA CYS A 365 13.28 -8.59 10.09
C CYS A 365 14.55 -8.03 10.74
N LEU A 366 14.43 -7.00 11.60
CA LEU A 366 15.59 -6.44 12.29
C LEU A 366 16.19 -7.47 13.25
N HIS A 367 15.36 -8.16 14.04
CA HIS A 367 15.80 -9.19 14.98
C HIS A 367 16.55 -10.34 14.29
N ALA A 368 16.05 -10.84 13.15
CA ALA A 368 16.70 -11.88 12.36
C ALA A 368 18.05 -11.45 11.76
N ASN A 369 18.40 -10.16 11.86
CA ASN A 369 19.61 -9.57 11.33
C ASN A 369 20.53 -8.96 12.40
N VAL A 370 20.28 -9.18 13.69
CA VAL A 370 21.10 -8.64 14.80
C VAL A 370 22.58 -9.02 14.71
N SER A 371 22.90 -10.17 14.10
CA SER A 371 24.28 -10.58 13.87
C SER A 371 25.06 -9.60 13.00
N ARG A 372 24.40 -8.78 12.17
CA ARG A 372 25.07 -7.72 11.39
C ARG A 372 25.81 -6.71 12.28
N GLY A 373 25.26 -6.38 13.44
CA GLY A 373 25.84 -5.41 14.38
C GLY A 373 26.96 -5.96 15.28
N LYS A 374 27.24 -7.26 15.26
CA LYS A 374 28.27 -7.88 16.12
C LYS A 374 29.67 -7.63 15.55
N LEU A 375 30.63 -7.28 16.41
CA LEU A 375 32.04 -7.02 16.05
C LEU A 375 32.71 -8.16 15.26
N ALA A 376 32.32 -9.42 15.52
CA ALA A 376 32.83 -10.59 14.80
C ALA A 376 32.42 -10.61 13.32
N SER A 377 31.27 -10.03 12.97
CA SER A 377 30.76 -9.95 11.60
C SER A 377 31.53 -8.95 10.73
N ALA A 378 32.24 -8.00 11.36
CA ALA A 378 33.17 -7.10 10.68
C ALA A 378 34.51 -7.75 10.30
N HIS A 379 34.81 -8.94 10.85
CA HIS A 379 36.09 -9.64 10.69
C HIS A 379 35.97 -11.02 10.00
N ALA A 380 34.75 -11.53 9.80
CA ALA A 380 34.53 -12.87 9.27
C ALA A 380 34.65 -12.92 7.73
N VAL A 381 35.86 -13.13 7.23
CA VAL A 381 36.15 -13.55 5.84
C VAL A 381 35.70 -15.00 5.58
N THR A 382 35.38 -15.77 6.62
CA THR A 382 34.94 -17.18 6.49
C THR A 382 33.81 -17.50 7.49
N GLY A 383 32.57 -17.58 6.99
CA GLY A 383 31.44 -18.25 7.68
C GLY A 383 30.39 -17.37 8.40
N GLY A 384 30.57 -16.05 8.51
CA GLY A 384 29.75 -15.15 9.33
C GLY A 384 28.59 -14.33 8.71
N PRO A 385 28.43 -14.12 7.38
CA PRO A 385 27.37 -13.25 6.83
C PRO A 385 26.24 -13.94 6.05
N PHE A 386 26.34 -15.25 5.76
CA PHE A 386 25.43 -15.95 4.83
C PHE A 386 23.96 -16.05 5.28
N MET A 387 23.64 -15.65 6.50
CA MET A 387 22.29 -15.76 7.06
C MET A 387 21.57 -14.41 7.17
N CYS A 388 22.24 -13.31 6.81
CA CYS A 388 21.67 -11.96 6.89
C CYS A 388 21.28 -11.41 5.51
N VAL A 389 20.46 -10.36 5.51
CA VAL A 389 20.21 -9.52 4.33
C VAL A 389 21.45 -8.73 3.93
N THR A 390 21.47 -8.20 2.71
CA THR A 390 22.57 -7.38 2.19
C THR A 390 22.59 -5.98 2.78
N ASP A 391 23.70 -5.28 2.56
CA ASP A 391 23.88 -3.88 2.97
C ASP A 391 22.87 -2.94 2.29
N GLY A 392 22.63 -3.13 0.99
CA GLY A 392 21.65 -2.35 0.24
C GLY A 392 20.24 -2.49 0.79
N PHE A 393 19.83 -3.72 1.15
CA PHE A 393 18.55 -3.98 1.82
C PHE A 393 18.41 -3.19 3.11
N MET A 394 19.41 -3.29 4.00
CA MET A 394 19.30 -2.72 5.35
C MET A 394 19.36 -1.19 5.31
N LEU A 395 20.15 -0.60 4.40
CA LEU A 395 20.16 0.85 4.17
C LEU A 395 18.80 1.34 3.66
N ASN A 396 18.21 0.68 2.66
CA ASN A 396 16.89 1.05 2.14
C ASN A 396 15.79 0.94 3.21
N LEU A 397 15.80 -0.13 4.02
CA LEU A 397 14.87 -0.28 5.14
C LEU A 397 15.05 0.85 6.16
N THR A 398 16.29 1.19 6.49
CA THR A 398 16.62 2.30 7.39
C THR A 398 16.07 3.63 6.86
N SER A 399 16.24 3.90 5.57
CA SER A 399 15.70 5.12 4.92
C SER A 399 14.18 5.18 4.95
N VAL A 400 13.49 4.05 4.80
CA VAL A 400 12.03 3.96 4.96
C VAL A 400 11.59 4.27 6.40
N LEU A 401 12.29 3.71 7.40
CA LEU A 401 11.99 3.96 8.81
C LEU A 401 12.28 5.41 9.23
N LEU A 402 13.35 6.03 8.69
CA LEU A 402 13.63 7.46 8.87
C LEU A 402 12.47 8.32 8.35
N LYS A 403 11.90 7.98 7.19
CA LYS A 403 10.72 8.69 6.67
C LYS A 403 9.48 8.52 7.53
N LEU A 404 9.22 7.31 8.04
CA LEU A 404 8.11 7.07 8.98
C LEU A 404 8.24 7.88 10.27
N CYS A 405 9.48 8.16 10.69
CA CYS A 405 9.77 8.98 11.87
C CYS A 405 9.71 10.50 11.60
N LYS A 406 9.56 10.96 10.35
CA LYS A 406 9.53 12.39 10.03
C LYS A 406 8.56 13.22 10.88
N PRO A 407 7.33 12.75 11.20
CA PRO A 407 6.42 13.48 12.08
C PRO A 407 6.95 13.69 13.50
N LEU A 408 7.87 12.84 14.00
CA LEU A 408 8.51 12.95 15.31
C LEU A 408 9.51 14.11 15.35
N PHE A 409 10.15 14.38 14.22
CA PHE A 409 11.21 15.39 14.12
C PHE A 409 10.66 16.81 14.05
N THR A 410 9.39 16.96 13.66
CA THR A 410 8.73 18.25 13.47
C THR A 410 7.76 18.63 14.58
N ASP A 411 7.37 17.66 15.42
CA ASP A 411 6.32 17.82 16.42
C ASP A 411 6.86 17.45 17.81
N ILE A 412 7.18 18.47 18.59
CA ILE A 412 7.79 18.30 19.90
C ILE A 412 6.84 17.62 20.91
N GLU A 413 5.52 17.74 20.73
CA GLU A 413 4.55 17.04 21.58
C GLU A 413 4.58 15.53 21.34
N LYS A 414 4.86 15.10 20.11
CA LYS A 414 5.10 13.67 19.82
C LYS A 414 6.43 13.21 20.42
N LEU A 415 7.45 14.05 20.36
CA LEU A 415 8.78 13.74 20.89
C LEU A 415 8.76 13.44 22.40
N ILE A 416 8.08 14.28 23.18
CA ILE A 416 7.97 14.09 24.66
C ILE A 416 7.00 12.97 25.08
N ARG A 417 6.31 12.33 24.13
CA ARG A 417 5.46 11.15 24.35
C ARG A 417 6.17 9.82 24.06
N ILE A 418 7.45 9.88 23.74
CA ILE A 418 8.28 8.69 23.57
C ILE A 418 8.66 8.18 24.95
N ASP A 419 8.30 6.93 25.22
CA ASP A 419 8.59 6.29 26.49
C ASP A 419 10.01 5.69 26.51
N PRO A 420 10.87 6.07 27.47
CA PRO A 420 12.25 5.59 27.55
C PRO A 420 12.37 4.11 27.94
N THR A 421 11.32 3.52 28.51
CA THR A 421 11.36 2.14 29.03
C THR A 421 11.13 1.07 27.96
N TYR A 422 10.91 1.46 26.70
CA TYR A 422 10.61 0.54 25.60
C TYR A 422 11.64 -0.59 25.44
N CYS A 423 12.93 -0.30 25.59
CA CYS A 423 13.99 -1.31 25.53
C CYS A 423 13.97 -2.30 26.69
N ALA A 424 13.31 -2.00 27.80
CA ALA A 424 13.16 -2.93 28.92
C ALA A 424 12.03 -3.95 28.70
N ALA A 425 11.09 -3.65 27.79
CA ALA A 425 9.93 -4.49 27.54
C ALA A 425 10.31 -5.80 26.86
N SER A 426 9.80 -6.91 27.39
CA SER A 426 9.89 -8.24 26.79
C SER A 426 8.49 -8.81 26.58
N VAL A 427 8.29 -9.47 25.44
CA VAL A 427 7.00 -10.07 25.05
C VAL A 427 7.20 -11.52 24.61
N SER A 428 6.32 -12.41 25.07
CA SER A 428 6.44 -13.86 24.85
C SER A 428 5.67 -14.36 23.63
N GLY A 429 4.80 -13.54 23.03
CA GLY A 429 3.98 -13.93 21.88
C GLY A 429 3.34 -12.76 21.15
N ASP A 430 2.73 -13.06 20.00
CA ASP A 430 2.18 -12.04 19.08
C ASP A 430 0.98 -11.29 19.68
N GLU A 431 0.12 -11.97 20.46
CA GLU A 431 -1.02 -11.31 21.14
C GLU A 431 -0.55 -10.27 22.18
N GLU A 432 0.45 -10.63 22.99
CA GLU A 432 1.04 -9.71 23.97
C GLU A 432 1.76 -8.56 23.27
N SER A 433 2.50 -8.85 22.19
CA SER A 433 3.14 -7.85 21.33
C SER A 433 2.13 -6.83 20.81
N GLN A 434 0.97 -7.29 20.34
CA GLN A 434 -0.10 -6.41 19.85
C GLN A 434 -0.70 -5.55 20.97
N GLN A 435 -0.97 -6.15 22.14
CA GLN A 435 -1.60 -5.44 23.26
C GLN A 435 -0.68 -4.40 23.89
N LYS A 436 0.61 -4.73 24.08
CA LYS A 436 1.62 -3.83 24.64
C LYS A 436 2.17 -2.84 23.62
N GLY A 437 2.03 -3.09 22.32
CA GLY A 437 2.65 -2.27 21.28
C GLY A 437 4.17 -2.43 21.22
N VAL A 438 4.66 -3.67 21.34
CA VAL A 438 6.10 -4.00 21.34
C VAL A 438 6.36 -5.06 20.27
N HIS A 439 6.81 -4.65 19.10
CA HIS A 439 7.15 -5.56 18.00
C HIS A 439 8.67 -5.67 17.78
N ALA A 440 9.46 -4.74 18.32
CA ALA A 440 10.92 -4.84 18.32
C ALA A 440 11.37 -5.94 19.29
N LYS A 441 12.09 -6.96 18.78
CA LYS A 441 12.49 -8.13 19.57
C LYS A 441 13.94 -8.08 20.00
N GLY A 442 14.22 -8.53 21.23
CA GLY A 442 15.58 -8.70 21.77
C GLY A 442 16.26 -7.43 22.28
N LEU A 443 15.57 -6.28 22.25
CA LEU A 443 16.10 -5.02 22.80
C LEU A 443 16.33 -5.10 24.31
N ASP A 444 15.57 -5.94 25.00
CA ASP A 444 15.72 -6.25 26.41
C ASP A 444 17.06 -6.90 26.77
N SER A 445 17.75 -7.48 25.79
CA SER A 445 19.08 -8.08 25.97
C SER A 445 20.24 -7.17 25.57
N GLU A 446 19.96 -5.97 25.04
CA GLU A 446 20.97 -5.02 24.61
C GLU A 446 21.63 -4.30 25.80
N THR A 447 22.82 -3.75 25.55
CA THR A 447 23.56 -3.01 26.58
C THR A 447 22.90 -1.65 26.84
N CYS A 448 22.58 -1.37 28.11
CA CYS A 448 21.96 -0.12 28.52
C CYS A 448 22.97 1.03 28.68
N LEU A 449 22.48 2.26 28.70
CA LEU A 449 23.32 3.45 28.92
C LEU A 449 23.84 3.51 30.36
N ILE A 450 23.02 3.03 31.30
CA ILE A 450 23.33 2.95 32.72
C ILE A 450 23.17 1.48 33.14
N PRO A 451 24.04 0.94 34.01
CA PRO A 451 23.84 -0.40 34.55
C PRO A 451 22.54 -0.49 35.37
N ALA A 452 21.72 -1.51 35.13
CA ALA A 452 20.53 -1.78 35.94
C ALA A 452 20.89 -2.33 37.33
N GLU A 453 20.50 -1.62 38.39
CA GLU A 453 20.53 -2.12 39.77
C GLU A 453 19.16 -2.76 40.12
N GLY A 454 18.79 -3.84 39.43
CA GLY A 454 17.53 -4.58 39.68
C GLY A 454 16.63 -4.74 38.46
N SER A 455 15.31 -4.84 38.68
CA SER A 455 14.33 -4.91 37.59
C SER A 455 14.19 -3.54 36.93
N ARG A 456 14.41 -3.47 35.62
CA ARG A 456 14.23 -2.24 34.84
C ARG A 456 12.77 -1.78 34.86
N PRO A 457 12.49 -0.47 35.02
CA PRO A 457 11.15 0.08 34.83
C PRO A 457 10.61 -0.26 33.45
N CYS A 458 9.31 -0.57 33.35
CA CYS A 458 8.64 -0.89 32.09
C CYS A 458 7.20 -0.38 32.12
N ALA A 459 6.81 0.39 31.10
CA ALA A 459 5.43 0.82 30.93
C ALA A 459 4.50 -0.36 30.59
N ALA A 460 3.20 -0.18 30.84
CA ALA A 460 2.19 -1.20 30.54
C ALA A 460 1.98 -1.41 29.02
N ASN A 461 2.00 -0.32 28.26
CA ASN A 461 1.91 -0.32 26.81
C ASN A 461 2.69 0.87 26.22
N TYR A 462 2.91 0.81 24.91
CA TYR A 462 3.72 1.77 24.17
C TYR A 462 2.99 2.32 22.95
N SER A 463 3.26 3.59 22.67
CA SER A 463 2.74 4.25 21.48
C SER A 463 3.53 3.83 20.24
N PHE A 464 2.89 3.87 19.07
CA PHE A 464 3.60 3.67 17.79
C PHE A 464 4.71 4.70 17.57
N VAL A 465 4.55 5.91 18.12
CA VAL A 465 5.59 6.94 18.11
C VAL A 465 6.85 6.46 18.85
N THR A 466 6.67 5.84 20.03
CA THR A 466 7.77 5.24 20.79
C THR A 466 8.44 4.15 19.97
N GLU A 467 7.65 3.17 19.53
CA GLU A 467 8.15 2.04 18.76
C GLU A 467 8.90 2.46 17.49
N CYS A 468 8.38 3.43 16.73
CA CYS A 468 9.05 3.95 15.55
C CYS A 468 10.45 4.50 15.83
N LEU A 469 10.63 5.26 16.92
CA LEU A 469 11.94 5.81 17.29
C LEU A 469 12.95 4.68 17.55
N PHE A 470 12.57 3.67 18.32
CA PHE A 470 13.47 2.56 18.63
C PHE A 470 13.74 1.67 17.42
N LEU A 471 12.74 1.41 16.58
CA LEU A 471 12.93 0.64 15.33
C LEU A 471 13.92 1.32 14.38
N VAL A 472 13.86 2.65 14.22
CA VAL A 472 14.79 3.35 13.31
C VAL A 472 16.21 3.39 13.85
N HIS A 473 16.40 3.57 15.17
CA HIS A 473 17.73 3.46 15.79
C HIS A 473 18.31 2.05 15.67
N HIS A 474 17.46 1.04 15.86
CA HIS A 474 17.88 -0.35 15.68
C HIS A 474 18.29 -0.62 14.23
N SER A 475 17.53 -0.14 13.24
CA SER A 475 17.91 -0.27 11.83
C SER A 475 19.19 0.48 11.47
N LEU A 476 19.43 1.67 12.04
CA LEU A 476 20.68 2.41 11.84
C LEU A 476 21.90 1.63 12.31
N ASN A 477 21.77 0.95 13.45
CA ASN A 477 22.85 0.14 13.99
C ASN A 477 23.16 -1.08 13.11
N LEU A 478 22.14 -1.72 12.52
CA LEU A 478 22.30 -2.89 11.64
C LEU A 478 22.64 -2.54 10.18
N GLY A 479 22.32 -1.31 9.76
CA GLY A 479 22.49 -0.80 8.40
C GLY A 479 23.64 0.18 8.28
N PHE A 480 23.38 1.44 8.62
CA PHE A 480 24.32 2.54 8.42
C PHE A 480 25.67 2.32 9.12
N ASN A 481 25.67 1.96 10.42
CA ASN A 481 26.90 1.79 11.19
C ASN A 481 27.79 0.68 10.61
N VAL A 482 27.18 -0.45 10.21
CA VAL A 482 27.90 -1.57 9.57
C VAL A 482 28.52 -1.13 8.25
N CYS A 483 27.75 -0.45 7.40
CA CYS A 483 28.22 0.04 6.11
C CYS A 483 29.32 1.12 6.28
N PHE A 484 29.18 2.02 7.25
CA PHE A 484 30.18 3.05 7.53
C PHE A 484 31.52 2.45 8.00
N GLN A 485 31.47 1.43 8.88
CA GLN A 485 32.68 0.70 9.29
C GLN A 485 33.39 0.05 8.10
N LYS A 486 32.64 -0.62 7.21
CA LYS A 486 33.18 -1.19 5.96
C LYS A 486 33.83 -0.11 5.09
N LEU A 487 33.22 1.07 4.96
CA LEU A 487 33.78 2.18 4.20
C LEU A 487 35.12 2.65 4.78
N MET A 488 35.22 2.75 6.12
CA MET A 488 36.46 3.13 6.80
C MET A 488 37.58 2.08 6.59
N GLN A 489 37.25 0.80 6.66
CA GLN A 489 38.19 -0.30 6.38
C GLN A 489 38.68 -0.28 4.93
N LEU A 490 37.77 -0.04 3.97
CA LEU A 490 38.13 0.12 2.55
C LEU A 490 39.08 1.30 2.35
N ASN A 491 38.80 2.43 3.00
CA ASN A 491 39.66 3.62 2.90
C ASN A 491 41.08 3.37 3.43
N GLN A 492 41.21 2.63 4.55
CA GLN A 492 42.52 2.21 5.08
C GLN A 492 43.25 1.28 4.10
N SER A 493 42.56 0.27 3.57
CA SER A 493 43.11 -0.70 2.61
C SER A 493 43.58 -0.02 1.32
N ILE A 494 42.85 0.97 0.83
CA ILE A 494 43.25 1.78 -0.34
C ILE A 494 44.56 2.53 -0.05
N GLY A 495 44.69 3.13 1.14
CA GLY A 495 45.92 3.82 1.55
C GLY A 495 47.14 2.88 1.63
N GLU A 496 46.95 1.66 2.13
CA GLU A 496 47.99 0.63 2.20
C GLU A 496 48.47 0.21 0.81
N ILE A 497 47.55 0.00 -0.14
CA ILE A 497 47.89 -0.32 -1.53
C ILE A 497 48.61 0.85 -2.21
N GLN A 498 48.18 2.09 -1.97
CA GLN A 498 48.86 3.27 -2.51
C GLN A 498 50.31 3.37 -2.03
N ASN A 499 50.55 3.16 -0.73
CA ASN A 499 51.90 3.15 -0.17
C ASN A 499 52.75 2.00 -0.74
N SER A 500 52.16 0.82 -0.91
CA SER A 500 52.84 -0.37 -1.46
C SER A 500 53.21 -0.20 -2.94
N ARG A 501 52.37 0.50 -3.71
CA ARG A 501 52.59 0.83 -5.12
C ARG A 501 53.79 1.77 -5.32
N SER A 502 54.00 2.70 -4.39
CA SER A 502 55.18 3.58 -4.41
C SER A 502 56.50 2.85 -4.14
N GLN A 503 56.45 1.68 -3.47
CA GLN A 503 57.65 0.93 -3.06
C GLN A 503 58.00 -0.26 -3.97
N ASN A 504 57.02 -0.87 -4.65
CA ASN A 504 57.21 -2.12 -5.41
C ASN A 504 56.83 -1.97 -6.89
N SER A 505 57.81 -1.69 -7.75
CA SER A 505 57.61 -1.52 -9.22
C SER A 505 57.29 -2.80 -9.99
N ASN A 506 57.55 -3.98 -9.41
CA ASN A 506 57.47 -5.26 -10.12
C ASN A 506 56.05 -5.90 -10.10
N MET A 507 55.13 -5.40 -9.26
CA MET A 507 53.75 -5.89 -9.16
C MET A 507 52.70 -4.82 -9.50
N LEU A 508 53.07 -3.81 -10.30
CA LEU A 508 52.24 -2.65 -10.58
C LEU A 508 50.86 -3.01 -11.17
N GLN A 509 50.80 -4.01 -12.06
CA GLN A 509 49.53 -4.41 -12.69
C GLN A 509 48.58 -5.06 -11.67
N THR A 510 49.07 -5.98 -10.85
CA THR A 510 48.27 -6.63 -9.80
C THR A 510 47.79 -5.62 -8.75
N LEU A 511 48.65 -4.68 -8.35
CA LEU A 511 48.28 -3.61 -7.42
C LEU A 511 47.25 -2.65 -8.05
N GLU A 512 47.34 -2.39 -9.36
CA GLU A 512 46.35 -1.55 -10.06
C GLU A 512 44.98 -2.23 -10.16
N GLU A 513 44.93 -3.54 -10.46
CA GLU A 513 43.68 -4.32 -10.47
C GLU A 513 43.03 -4.36 -9.08
N GLN A 514 43.83 -4.60 -8.03
CA GLN A 514 43.34 -4.55 -6.65
C GLN A 514 42.83 -3.15 -6.26
N MET A 515 43.55 -2.09 -6.65
CA MET A 515 43.13 -0.71 -6.40
C MET A 515 41.83 -0.37 -7.11
N LYS A 516 41.65 -0.80 -8.37
CA LYS A 516 40.39 -0.63 -9.10
C LYS A 516 39.23 -1.29 -8.36
N ARG A 517 39.39 -2.55 -7.94
CA ARG A 517 38.37 -3.28 -7.19
C ARG A 517 37.97 -2.54 -5.90
N LEU A 518 38.94 -2.22 -5.03
CA LEU A 518 38.65 -1.54 -3.76
C LEU A 518 38.01 -0.17 -3.97
N MET A 519 38.42 0.57 -5.01
CA MET A 519 37.84 1.88 -5.29
C MET A 519 36.41 1.77 -5.82
N THR A 520 36.09 0.77 -6.66
CA THR A 520 34.71 0.51 -7.08
C THR A 520 33.81 0.17 -5.89
N GLU A 521 34.27 -0.66 -4.97
CA GLU A 521 33.55 -0.98 -3.73
C GLU A 521 33.34 0.28 -2.87
N TYR A 522 34.42 1.04 -2.65
CA TYR A 522 34.40 2.28 -1.87
C TYR A 522 33.42 3.31 -2.44
N LEU A 523 33.45 3.53 -3.76
CA LEU A 523 32.56 4.49 -4.42
C LEU A 523 31.09 4.04 -4.35
N SER A 524 30.82 2.74 -4.50
CA SER A 524 29.47 2.19 -4.38
C SER A 524 28.90 2.36 -2.97
N LEU A 525 29.71 2.04 -1.95
CA LEU A 525 29.34 2.18 -0.55
C LEU A 525 29.17 3.64 -0.13
N ARG A 526 30.06 4.52 -0.62
CA ARG A 526 29.92 5.96 -0.45
C ARG A 526 28.63 6.47 -1.11
N GLY A 527 28.32 6.05 -2.33
CA GLY A 527 27.11 6.44 -3.04
C GLY A 527 25.83 6.02 -2.30
N ALA A 528 25.82 4.83 -1.70
CA ALA A 528 24.70 4.35 -0.89
C ALA A 528 24.56 5.11 0.44
N LEU A 529 25.67 5.38 1.13
CA LEU A 529 25.68 6.05 2.44
C LEU A 529 25.36 7.54 2.36
N LEU A 530 25.72 8.20 1.26
CA LEU A 530 25.54 9.63 1.05
C LEU A 530 24.25 9.97 0.30
N GLU A 531 23.25 9.09 0.31
CA GLU A 531 21.92 9.42 -0.20
C GLU A 531 21.33 10.58 0.62
N THR A 532 21.00 11.68 -0.05
CA THR A 532 20.68 12.96 0.59
C THR A 532 19.50 12.88 1.56
N SER A 533 18.41 12.21 1.17
CA SER A 533 17.20 12.12 2.00
C SER A 533 17.45 11.33 3.29
N ALA A 534 18.24 10.26 3.23
CA ALA A 534 18.62 9.47 4.39
C ALA A 534 19.53 10.27 5.33
N MET A 535 20.51 11.00 4.79
CA MET A 535 21.40 11.86 5.58
C MET A 535 20.63 12.97 6.33
N GLU A 536 19.69 13.63 5.64
CA GLU A 536 18.80 14.59 6.27
C GLU A 536 17.96 13.94 7.37
N GLY A 537 17.36 12.78 7.10
CA GLY A 537 16.58 12.02 8.08
C GLY A 537 17.39 11.67 9.33
N MET A 538 18.63 11.20 9.18
CA MET A 538 19.53 10.88 10.29
C MET A 538 19.91 12.11 11.12
N SER A 539 20.17 13.24 10.46
CA SER A 539 20.46 14.51 11.16
C SER A 539 19.29 14.91 12.06
N HIS A 540 18.07 14.88 11.51
CA HIS A 540 16.85 15.16 12.27
C HIS A 540 16.62 14.16 13.41
N LEU A 541 16.82 12.86 13.16
CA LEU A 541 16.69 11.83 14.18
C LEU A 541 17.65 12.06 15.34
N HIS A 542 18.92 12.35 15.08
CA HIS A 542 19.90 12.59 16.14
C HIS A 542 19.56 13.86 16.94
N GLY A 543 19.15 14.95 16.28
CA GLY A 543 18.70 16.16 16.96
C GLY A 543 17.47 15.94 17.84
N ALA A 544 16.48 15.20 17.33
CA ALA A 544 15.27 14.83 18.07
C ALA A 544 15.61 13.92 19.26
N THR A 545 16.44 12.89 19.04
CA THR A 545 16.86 11.94 20.09
C THR A 545 17.64 12.65 21.19
N ALA A 546 18.57 13.55 20.84
CA ALA A 546 19.31 14.34 21.82
C ALA A 546 18.36 15.23 22.65
N THR A 547 17.41 15.90 21.98
CA THR A 547 16.40 16.73 22.66
C THR A 547 15.53 15.89 23.60
N TRP A 548 15.07 14.72 23.14
CA TRP A 548 14.28 13.79 23.94
C TRP A 548 15.06 13.25 25.14
N LEU A 549 16.30 12.80 24.96
CA LEU A 549 17.14 12.31 26.06
C LEU A 549 17.37 13.37 27.13
N VAL A 550 17.55 14.64 26.74
CA VAL A 550 17.63 15.75 27.71
C VAL A 550 16.34 15.87 28.52
N GLN A 551 15.17 15.72 27.89
CA GLN A 551 13.89 15.77 28.59
C GLN A 551 13.70 14.56 29.53
N VAL A 552 14.16 13.36 29.14
CA VAL A 552 14.17 12.18 30.01
C VAL A 552 15.06 12.40 31.24
N VAL A 553 16.23 13.01 31.08
CA VAL A 553 17.16 13.30 32.19
C VAL A 553 16.63 14.37 33.14
N VAL A 554 15.95 15.40 32.61
CA VAL A 554 15.37 16.50 33.43
C VAL A 554 14.01 16.10 34.03
N ASP A 555 13.47 14.94 33.70
CA ASP A 555 12.28 14.38 34.34
C ASP A 555 12.63 13.82 35.72
N GLU A 556 12.71 14.71 36.73
CA GLU A 556 12.98 14.42 38.16
C GLU A 556 12.03 13.36 38.78
N ASP A 557 10.93 13.19 38.09
CA ASP A 557 9.72 12.47 38.39
C ASP A 557 9.80 10.97 37.98
N SER A 558 10.84 10.62 37.22
CA SER A 558 11.09 9.28 36.65
C SER A 558 11.48 8.20 37.67
N ALA A 559 11.65 8.55 38.95
CA ALA A 559 11.96 7.62 40.04
C ALA A 559 10.72 7.01 40.72
N GLU A 560 9.52 7.48 40.39
CA GLU A 560 8.25 6.95 40.92
C GLU A 560 7.68 5.87 39.99
N ASP A 561 7.04 4.84 40.57
CA ASP A 561 6.32 3.81 39.79
C ASP A 561 5.12 4.44 39.06
N ARG A 562 5.13 4.38 37.73
CA ARG A 562 4.13 4.99 36.85
C ARG A 562 3.57 4.00 35.84
N GLU A 563 2.37 4.29 35.35
CA GLU A 563 1.77 3.56 34.22
C GLU A 563 2.54 3.82 32.90
N HIS A 564 3.06 5.04 32.74
CA HIS A 564 3.91 5.47 31.63
C HIS A 564 5.08 6.34 32.11
N TYR A 565 6.21 6.27 31.42
CA TYR A 565 7.47 6.93 31.79
C TYR A 565 7.92 8.00 30.79
N PHE A 566 7.09 8.36 29.80
CA PHE A 566 7.40 9.47 28.89
C PHE A 566 7.37 10.83 29.63
N PRO A 567 8.23 11.81 29.28
CA PRO A 567 8.34 13.08 30.00
C PRO A 567 7.05 13.92 30.06
N GLY A 568 6.20 13.82 29.03
CA GLY A 568 4.84 14.38 29.00
C GLY A 568 4.73 15.90 28.88
N SER A 569 5.77 16.64 29.27
CA SER A 569 5.87 18.10 29.15
C SER A 569 7.31 18.52 28.87
N LEU A 570 7.49 19.68 28.24
CA LEU A 570 8.80 20.27 28.04
C LEU A 570 9.24 20.99 29.32
N ARG A 571 10.33 20.52 29.91
CA ARG A 571 10.94 21.09 31.11
C ARG A 571 12.17 21.94 30.75
N PRO A 572 12.34 23.12 31.38
CA PRO A 572 13.54 23.92 31.22
C PRO A 572 14.75 23.22 31.85
N VAL A 573 15.91 23.35 31.21
CA VAL A 573 17.18 22.82 31.74
C VAL A 573 17.75 23.82 32.74
N HIS A 574 17.89 23.40 34.00
CA HIS A 574 18.50 24.18 35.06
C HIS A 574 19.85 23.58 35.47
N PHE A 575 20.81 24.43 35.83
CA PHE A 575 22.12 24.03 36.35
C PHE A 575 22.23 24.36 37.85
N PRO A 576 22.88 23.50 38.67
CA PRO A 576 23.48 22.21 38.30
C PRO A 576 22.43 21.14 37.96
N LEU A 577 22.80 20.17 37.12
CA LEU A 577 21.96 19.00 36.85
C LEU A 577 21.90 18.09 38.08
N SER A 578 20.86 17.25 38.17
CA SER A 578 20.74 16.21 39.20
C SER A 578 21.97 15.29 39.21
N GLU A 579 22.44 14.91 40.41
CA GLU A 579 23.50 13.91 40.58
C GLU A 579 23.01 12.48 40.32
N HIS A 580 21.69 12.26 40.36
CA HIS A 580 21.07 10.96 40.11
C HIS A 580 20.58 10.87 38.66
N ALA A 581 21.01 9.82 37.97
CA ALA A 581 20.56 9.52 36.62
C ALA A 581 19.21 8.77 36.64
N SER A 582 18.36 9.03 35.65
CA SER A 582 17.03 8.41 35.60
C SER A 582 17.11 6.89 35.46
N PRO A 583 16.39 6.10 36.29
CA PRO A 583 16.39 4.64 36.22
C PRO A 583 15.76 4.11 34.92
N THR A 584 15.02 4.94 34.18
CA THR A 584 14.41 4.55 32.90
C THR A 584 15.42 4.46 31.75
N LEU A 585 16.67 4.93 31.97
CA LEU A 585 17.78 4.78 31.02
C LEU A 585 18.65 3.54 31.31
N ALA A 586 18.29 2.77 32.35
CA ALA A 586 19.01 1.59 32.80
C ALA A 586 18.59 0.30 32.11
#